data_AF-A0A2W5YHE6-F1
#
_entry.id   AF-A0A2W5YHE6-F1
#
_cell.length_a   1.000
_cell.length_b   1.000
_cell.length_c   1.000
_cell.angle_alpha   90.00
_cell.angle_beta   90.00
_cell.angle_gamma   90.00
#
_symmetry.space_group_name_H-M   'P 1'
#
loop_
_entity.id
_entity.type
_entity.pdbx_description
1 polymer ?
#
loop_
_entity_poly.entity_id
_entity_poly.type
_entity_poly.pdbx_seq_one_letter_code
_entity_poly.pdbx_strand_id
1 'polypeptide(L)'
;MLGLAVASAFVLEAIASPSTSRSPSPTVTPSAAVISDLAPADEYFGHAHLSIVRIHHQVFALKDDIHHQRGRPDAILHETDDLNDAYLDWANRFPKDRWLPRTGWELATLYEELPGAAARDRAVALLNYLQNRFQSSPFAVESRKELARGVGIRPWPQGAGVDATRASTVAITDSPSLLQAIKNVETKSAASSSPDDGGVKAAQNLETTFRTLSRDGSNAGYARCAWELAALYQFLPGEDARDGAIRMLALVLDRYPKTEFATWSMRDLRRGVGVRV
;
A
#
# COMPACT_ATOMS: atom_id res chain seq x y z
N MET A 1 45.30 30.08 -17.80
CA MET A 1 44.20 30.43 -16.87
C MET A 1 44.26 29.45 -15.71
N LEU A 2 44.57 29.95 -14.51
CA LEU A 2 44.69 29.15 -13.28
C LEU A 2 43.29 28.73 -12.78
N GLY A 3 43.13 27.45 -12.44
CA GLY A 3 41.94 26.92 -11.76
C GLY A 3 42.33 26.33 -10.41
N LEU A 4 41.81 26.96 -9.35
CA LEU A 4 42.02 26.68 -7.93
C LEU A 4 41.64 25.25 -7.54
N ALA A 5 42.53 24.55 -6.84
CA ALA A 5 42.23 23.30 -6.12
C ALA A 5 41.90 23.64 -4.66
N VAL A 6 40.69 23.31 -4.19
CA VAL A 6 40.27 23.46 -2.79
C VAL A 6 40.44 22.12 -2.08
N ALA A 7 41.46 22.01 -1.23
CA ALA A 7 41.65 20.88 -0.33
C ALA A 7 40.83 21.09 0.95
N SER A 8 39.86 20.22 1.20
CA SER A 8 39.10 20.20 2.46
C SER A 8 39.76 19.22 3.44
N ALA A 9 40.32 19.76 4.53
CA ALA A 9 40.87 18.97 5.63
C ALA A 9 39.74 18.59 6.60
N PHE A 10 39.47 17.29 6.74
CA PHE A 10 38.61 16.76 7.80
C PHE A 10 39.45 16.59 9.08
N VAL A 11 39.06 17.30 10.13
CA VAL A 11 39.60 17.12 11.49
C VAL A 11 38.79 15.99 12.15
N LEU A 12 39.45 14.89 12.48
CA LEU A 12 38.90 13.85 13.36
C LEU A 12 39.08 14.28 14.81
N GLU A 13 37.97 14.59 15.47
CA GLU A 13 37.95 14.85 16.92
C GLU A 13 37.50 13.58 17.65
N ALA A 14 38.45 12.97 18.35
CA ALA A 14 38.24 11.75 19.12
C ALA A 14 37.54 12.07 20.44
N ILE A 15 36.24 11.76 20.52
CA ILE A 15 35.43 11.96 21.72
C ILE A 15 35.67 10.76 22.65
N ALA A 16 36.48 10.96 23.69
CA ALA A 16 36.68 10.00 24.77
C ALA A 16 35.37 9.82 25.56
N SER A 17 34.86 8.58 25.61
CA SER A 17 33.63 8.25 26.34
C SER A 17 33.88 8.16 27.84
N PRO A 18 33.06 8.80 28.71
CA PRO A 18 33.19 8.68 30.16
C PRO A 18 32.67 7.32 30.66
N SER A 19 33.56 6.58 31.33
CA SER A 19 33.24 5.32 32.01
C SER A 19 32.41 5.58 33.28
N THR A 20 31.09 5.60 33.18
CA THR A 20 30.21 5.68 34.36
C THR A 20 30.18 4.34 35.08
N SER A 21 30.65 4.31 36.34
CA SER A 21 30.55 3.15 37.22
C SER A 21 29.08 2.88 37.57
N ARG A 22 28.60 1.71 37.16
CA ARG A 22 27.21 1.28 37.37
C ARG A 22 27.08 0.69 38.77
N SER A 23 26.36 1.38 39.66
CA SER A 23 25.99 0.81 40.97
C SER A 23 25.10 -0.43 40.78
N PRO A 24 25.30 -1.49 41.57
CA PRO A 24 24.48 -2.70 41.50
C PRO A 24 23.05 -2.35 41.94
N SER A 25 22.11 -2.43 41.01
CA SER A 25 20.69 -2.23 41.30
C SER A 25 20.16 -3.37 42.18
N PRO A 26 19.22 -3.10 43.09
CA PRO A 26 18.64 -4.12 43.95
C PRO A 26 17.97 -5.20 43.08
N THR A 27 18.28 -6.46 43.37
CA THR A 27 17.68 -7.65 42.77
C THR A 27 16.21 -7.71 43.16
N VAL A 28 15.34 -7.04 42.39
CA VAL A 28 13.90 -7.25 42.44
C VAL A 28 13.66 -8.59 41.77
N THR A 29 13.33 -9.62 42.54
CA THR A 29 12.91 -10.92 42.03
C THR A 29 11.54 -10.71 41.36
N PRO A 30 11.42 -10.76 40.02
CA PRO A 30 10.14 -10.58 39.39
C PRO A 30 9.23 -11.75 39.78
N SER A 31 8.04 -11.44 40.29
CA SER A 31 7.01 -12.44 40.53
C SER A 31 6.62 -13.09 39.20
N ALA A 32 7.08 -14.32 38.99
CA ALA A 32 6.98 -15.06 37.73
C ALA A 32 5.52 -15.34 37.29
N ALA A 33 4.53 -15.15 38.17
CA ALA A 33 3.14 -15.52 37.92
C ALA A 33 2.36 -14.54 37.03
N VAL A 34 2.85 -13.30 36.79
CA VAL A 34 2.12 -12.30 35.98
C VAL A 34 2.69 -12.18 34.55
N ILE A 35 3.88 -12.71 34.29
CA ILE A 35 4.53 -12.66 32.96
C ILE A 35 3.97 -13.75 32.02
N SER A 36 3.28 -14.76 32.54
CA SER A 36 2.80 -15.91 31.75
C SER A 36 1.77 -15.56 30.67
N ASP A 37 1.19 -14.36 30.69
CA ASP A 37 0.22 -13.91 29.69
C ASP A 37 0.86 -13.10 28.54
N LEU A 38 2.12 -12.71 28.67
CA LEU A 38 2.87 -12.00 27.65
C LEU A 38 3.67 -13.00 26.83
N ALA A 39 3.50 -12.94 25.51
CA ALA A 39 4.23 -13.80 24.60
C ALA A 39 5.75 -13.60 24.78
N PRO A 40 6.51 -14.68 25.01
CA PRO A 40 7.97 -14.59 25.03
C PRO A 40 8.47 -14.16 23.64
N ALA A 41 9.43 -13.24 23.62
CA ALA A 41 9.92 -12.63 22.38
C ALA A 41 10.59 -13.63 21.42
N ASP A 42 11.06 -14.77 21.95
CA ASP A 42 11.90 -15.75 21.25
C ASP A 42 11.11 -16.98 20.75
N GLU A 43 9.79 -17.04 20.96
CA GLU A 43 8.99 -18.15 20.42
C GLU A 43 8.50 -17.86 18.99
N TYR A 44 8.55 -18.90 18.15
CA TYR A 44 8.22 -18.86 16.73
C TYR A 44 7.03 -19.79 16.45
N PHE A 45 6.03 -19.31 15.71
CA PHE A 45 4.74 -20.01 15.58
C PHE A 45 4.27 -20.15 14.12
N GLY A 46 3.25 -21.00 13.93
CA GLY A 46 2.73 -21.36 12.60
C GLY A 46 3.68 -22.25 11.79
N HIS A 47 3.26 -22.59 10.58
CA HIS A 47 4.06 -23.40 9.65
C HIS A 47 5.33 -22.64 9.19
N ALA A 48 5.25 -21.31 9.15
CA ALA A 48 6.35 -20.44 8.76
C ALA A 48 7.35 -20.14 9.89
N HIS A 49 7.07 -20.58 11.13
CA HIS A 49 7.89 -20.29 12.31
C HIS A 49 8.24 -18.79 12.43
N LEU A 50 7.22 -17.93 12.44
CA LEU A 50 7.39 -16.48 12.50
C LEU A 50 7.00 -15.94 13.88
N SER A 51 7.72 -14.90 14.33
CA SER A 51 7.34 -14.11 15.49
C SER A 51 6.36 -13.00 15.08
N ILE A 52 5.54 -12.49 16.00
CA ILE A 52 4.58 -11.42 15.69
C ILE A 52 5.25 -10.15 15.14
N VAL A 53 6.45 -9.84 15.61
CA VAL A 53 7.25 -8.71 15.12
C VAL A 53 7.68 -8.96 13.67
N ARG A 54 8.13 -10.18 13.35
CA ARG A 54 8.52 -10.54 11.98
C ARG A 54 7.32 -10.53 11.03
N ILE A 55 6.17 -11.06 11.46
CA ILE A 55 4.91 -10.98 10.69
C ILE A 55 4.60 -9.53 10.36
N HIS A 56 4.66 -8.63 11.35
CA HIS A 56 4.40 -7.21 11.15
C HIS A 56 5.35 -6.56 10.13
N HIS A 57 6.65 -6.85 10.21
CA HIS A 57 7.62 -6.34 9.24
C HIS A 57 7.39 -6.89 7.82
N GLN A 58 7.06 -8.18 7.69
CA GLN A 58 6.77 -8.78 6.38
C GLN A 58 5.51 -8.17 5.76
N VAL A 59 4.46 -7.89 6.53
CA VAL A 59 3.27 -7.18 6.02
C VAL A 59 3.66 -5.83 5.39
N PHE A 60 4.55 -5.05 6.03
CA PHE A 60 5.02 -3.79 5.46
C PHE A 60 5.89 -3.98 4.22
N ALA A 61 6.77 -4.99 4.21
CA ALA A 61 7.58 -5.30 3.04
C ALA A 61 6.69 -5.67 1.84
N LEU A 62 5.66 -6.50 2.05
CA LEU A 62 4.71 -6.86 1.00
C LEU A 62 3.89 -5.67 0.51
N LYS A 63 3.46 -4.78 1.41
CA LYS A 63 2.84 -3.50 1.01
C LYS A 63 3.78 -2.67 0.15
N ASP A 64 5.05 -2.58 0.52
CA ASP A 64 6.07 -1.87 -0.26
C ASP A 64 6.24 -2.50 -1.65
N ASP A 65 6.27 -3.83 -1.73
CA ASP A 65 6.38 -4.57 -2.99
C ASP A 65 5.15 -4.40 -3.88
N ILE A 66 3.94 -4.33 -3.33
CA ILE A 66 2.72 -3.98 -4.08
C ILE A 66 2.85 -2.55 -4.64
N HIS A 67 3.22 -1.59 -3.80
CA HIS A 67 3.30 -0.19 -4.19
C HIS A 67 4.40 0.08 -5.24
N HIS A 68 5.47 -0.71 -5.20
CA HIS A 68 6.58 -0.62 -6.16
C HIS A 68 6.54 -1.66 -7.27
N GLN A 69 5.47 -2.47 -7.33
CA GLN A 69 5.29 -3.53 -8.33
C GLN A 69 6.48 -4.50 -8.42
N ARG A 70 7.14 -4.77 -7.29
CA ARG A 70 8.34 -5.65 -7.24
C ARG A 70 7.97 -7.13 -7.20
N GLY A 71 6.73 -7.46 -6.84
CA GLY A 71 6.24 -8.83 -6.73
C GLY A 71 5.01 -9.08 -7.62
N ARG A 72 4.85 -10.34 -8.05
CA ARG A 72 3.63 -10.79 -8.70
C ARG A 72 2.49 -10.87 -7.67
N PRO A 73 1.27 -10.43 -7.99
CA PRO A 73 0.14 -10.44 -7.04
C PRO A 73 -0.15 -11.81 -6.46
N ASP A 74 -0.10 -12.85 -7.30
CA ASP A 74 -0.37 -14.21 -6.86
C ASP A 74 0.67 -14.70 -5.85
N ALA A 75 1.93 -14.29 -6.02
CA ALA A 75 3.01 -14.61 -5.10
C ALA A 75 2.86 -13.83 -3.78
N ILE A 76 2.54 -12.53 -3.85
CA ILE A 76 2.28 -11.71 -2.66
C ILE A 76 1.06 -12.23 -1.91
N LEU A 77 -0.01 -12.63 -2.60
CA LEU A 77 -1.20 -13.22 -1.99
C LEU A 77 -0.86 -14.53 -1.28
N HIS A 78 -0.08 -15.39 -1.91
CA HIS A 78 0.36 -16.64 -1.29
C HIS A 78 1.19 -16.39 -0.02
N GLU A 79 2.16 -15.48 -0.07
CA GLU A 79 2.95 -15.13 1.12
C GLU A 79 2.08 -14.47 2.21
N THR A 80 1.11 -13.65 1.81
CA THR A 80 0.15 -13.05 2.76
C THR A 80 -0.70 -14.11 3.46
N ASP A 81 -1.09 -15.18 2.75
CA ASP A 81 -1.80 -16.33 3.35
C ASP A 81 -0.94 -17.04 4.39
N ASP A 82 0.36 -17.25 4.13
CA ASP A 82 1.30 -17.83 5.13
C ASP A 82 1.43 -16.94 6.37
N LEU A 83 1.49 -15.62 6.19
CA LEU A 83 1.51 -14.65 7.30
C LEU A 83 0.21 -14.68 8.10
N ASN A 84 -0.94 -14.83 7.43
CA ASN A 84 -2.24 -14.93 8.08
C ASN A 84 -2.35 -16.19 8.94
N ASP A 85 -1.89 -17.33 8.45
CA ASP A 85 -1.90 -18.57 9.22
C ASP A 85 -1.01 -18.46 10.46
N ALA A 86 0.20 -17.90 10.32
CA ALA A 86 1.09 -17.63 11.46
C ALA A 86 0.47 -16.64 12.46
N TYR A 87 -0.22 -15.60 11.97
CA TYR A 87 -0.91 -14.61 12.79
C TYR A 87 -2.05 -15.24 13.61
N LEU A 88 -2.89 -16.07 12.99
CA LEU A 88 -4.00 -16.73 13.68
C LEU A 88 -3.48 -17.73 14.73
N ASP A 89 -2.39 -18.44 14.44
CA ASP A 89 -1.74 -19.34 15.41
C ASP A 89 -1.22 -18.58 16.63
N TRP A 90 -0.59 -17.41 16.43
CA TRP A 90 -0.17 -16.52 17.51
C TRP A 90 -1.37 -16.02 18.31
N ALA A 91 -2.43 -15.58 17.63
CA ALA A 91 -3.62 -15.01 18.26
C ALA A 91 -4.39 -16.03 19.12
N ASN A 92 -4.32 -17.31 18.75
CA ASN A 92 -4.89 -18.41 19.54
C ASN A 92 -4.10 -18.65 20.83
N ARG A 93 -2.76 -18.59 20.78
CA ARG A 93 -1.89 -18.85 21.94
C ARG A 93 -1.79 -17.66 22.90
N PHE A 94 -1.66 -16.44 22.37
CA PHE A 94 -1.47 -15.22 23.17
C PHE A 94 -2.53 -14.16 22.88
N PRO A 95 -3.81 -14.42 23.21
CA PRO A 95 -4.91 -13.53 22.82
C PRO A 95 -4.86 -12.14 23.46
N LYS A 96 -4.04 -11.95 24.50
CA LYS A 96 -3.86 -10.66 25.19
C LYS A 96 -2.69 -9.84 24.63
N ASP A 97 -1.98 -10.33 23.62
CA ASP A 97 -0.86 -9.59 23.03
C ASP A 97 -1.36 -8.29 22.36
N ARG A 98 -0.81 -7.17 22.81
CA ARG A 98 -1.15 -5.82 22.33
C ARG A 98 -0.80 -5.58 20.85
N TRP A 99 0.08 -6.38 20.26
CA TRP A 99 0.45 -6.25 18.85
C TRP A 99 -0.61 -6.83 17.91
N LEU A 100 -1.38 -7.83 18.38
CA LEU A 100 -2.32 -8.56 17.54
C LEU A 100 -3.39 -7.70 16.85
N PRO A 101 -4.07 -6.75 17.51
CA PRO A 101 -5.08 -5.95 16.84
C PRO A 101 -4.51 -5.12 15.70
N ARG A 102 -3.33 -4.52 15.91
CA ARG A 102 -2.66 -3.68 14.89
C ARG A 102 -2.16 -4.53 13.74
N THR A 103 -1.46 -5.63 14.00
CA THR A 103 -0.91 -6.49 12.95
C THR A 103 -2.02 -7.11 12.11
N GLY A 104 -3.11 -7.58 12.74
CA GLY A 104 -4.25 -8.12 12.00
C GLY A 104 -4.96 -7.06 11.15
N TRP A 105 -5.03 -5.80 11.62
CA TRP A 105 -5.55 -4.70 10.82
C TRP A 105 -4.68 -4.41 9.59
N GLU A 106 -3.36 -4.31 9.78
CA GLU A 106 -2.44 -4.09 8.66
C GLU A 106 -2.54 -5.22 7.63
N LEU A 107 -2.62 -6.47 8.08
CA LEU A 107 -2.79 -7.64 7.24
C LEU A 107 -4.13 -7.62 6.47
N ALA A 108 -5.22 -7.19 7.12
CA ALA A 108 -6.51 -7.00 6.45
C ALA A 108 -6.42 -5.94 5.35
N THR A 109 -5.77 -4.80 5.64
CA THR A 109 -5.59 -3.75 4.63
C THR A 109 -4.67 -4.16 3.48
N LEU A 110 -3.69 -5.03 3.73
CA LEU A 110 -2.86 -5.63 2.68
C LEU A 110 -3.71 -6.50 1.74
N TYR A 111 -4.59 -7.34 2.30
CA TYR A 111 -5.55 -8.10 1.48
C TYR A 111 -6.50 -7.19 0.67
N GLU A 112 -6.91 -6.04 1.19
CA GLU A 112 -7.73 -5.08 0.42
C GLU A 112 -6.96 -4.39 -0.73
N GLU A 113 -5.64 -4.37 -0.68
CA GLU A 113 -4.79 -3.78 -1.71
C GLU A 113 -4.49 -4.77 -2.83
N LEU A 114 -4.57 -6.07 -2.53
CA LEU A 114 -4.43 -7.16 -3.48
C LEU A 114 -5.67 -7.33 -4.37
N PRO A 115 -5.48 -7.79 -5.62
CA PRO A 115 -6.59 -7.96 -6.55
C PRO A 115 -7.37 -9.24 -6.31
N GLY A 116 -8.61 -9.25 -6.78
CA GLY A 116 -9.43 -10.45 -6.90
C GLY A 116 -10.33 -10.74 -5.70
N ALA A 117 -11.31 -11.62 -5.92
CA ALA A 117 -12.33 -11.95 -4.92
C ALA A 117 -11.75 -12.69 -3.71
N ALA A 118 -10.74 -13.54 -3.93
CA ALA A 118 -10.09 -14.28 -2.85
C ALA A 118 -9.47 -13.34 -1.80
N ALA A 119 -8.68 -12.35 -2.24
CA ALA A 119 -8.08 -11.36 -1.36
C ALA A 119 -9.15 -10.55 -0.59
N ARG A 120 -10.21 -10.11 -1.28
CA ARG A 120 -11.36 -9.46 -0.63
C ARG A 120 -11.97 -10.35 0.47
N ASP A 121 -12.22 -11.62 0.18
CA ASP A 121 -12.86 -12.53 1.12
C ASP A 121 -11.98 -12.77 2.36
N ARG A 122 -10.65 -12.84 2.18
CA ARG A 122 -9.67 -12.87 3.28
C ARG A 122 -9.69 -11.59 4.10
N ALA A 123 -9.71 -10.42 3.47
CA ALA A 123 -9.84 -9.14 4.16
C ALA A 123 -11.11 -9.11 5.02
N VAL A 124 -12.27 -9.46 4.45
CA VAL A 124 -13.56 -9.50 5.16
C VAL A 124 -13.50 -10.47 6.34
N ALA A 125 -12.94 -11.66 6.16
CA ALA A 125 -12.80 -12.64 7.23
C ALA A 125 -11.95 -12.09 8.39
N LEU A 126 -10.82 -11.46 8.08
CA LEU A 126 -9.91 -10.92 9.07
C LEU A 126 -10.48 -9.68 9.79
N LEU A 127 -11.21 -8.81 9.08
CA LEU A 127 -11.94 -7.69 9.69
C LEU A 127 -13.01 -8.17 10.67
N ASN A 128 -13.78 -9.21 10.30
CA ASN A 128 -14.76 -9.84 11.20
C ASN A 128 -14.05 -10.48 12.42
N TYR A 129 -12.91 -11.14 12.20
CA TYR A 129 -12.10 -11.69 13.29
C TYR A 129 -11.67 -10.60 14.28
N LEU A 130 -11.15 -9.47 13.78
CA LEU A 130 -10.74 -8.33 14.62
C LEU A 130 -11.91 -7.75 15.43
N GLN A 131 -13.07 -7.58 14.78
CA GLN A 131 -14.28 -7.09 15.43
C GLN A 131 -14.69 -8.01 16.59
N ASN A 132 -14.67 -9.32 16.37
CA ASN A 132 -15.17 -10.30 17.35
C ASN A 132 -14.16 -10.56 18.48
N ARG A 133 -12.86 -10.64 18.15
CA ARG A 133 -11.80 -11.03 19.07
C ARG A 133 -11.25 -9.86 19.88
N PHE A 134 -11.15 -8.67 19.30
CA PHE A 134 -10.51 -7.50 19.90
C PHE A 134 -11.48 -6.32 20.05
N GLN A 135 -12.68 -6.59 20.58
CA GLN A 135 -13.82 -5.66 20.62
C GLN A 135 -13.50 -4.27 21.21
N SER A 136 -12.61 -4.21 22.21
CA SER A 136 -12.20 -2.97 22.89
C SER A 136 -11.09 -2.20 22.17
N SER A 137 -10.47 -2.79 21.14
CA SER A 137 -9.40 -2.14 20.39
C SER A 137 -9.94 -1.06 19.44
N PRO A 138 -9.17 0.01 19.17
CA PRO A 138 -9.55 0.98 18.14
C PRO A 138 -9.70 0.32 16.75
N PHE A 139 -8.93 -0.74 16.48
CA PHE A 139 -8.99 -1.47 15.22
C PHE A 139 -10.31 -2.22 15.03
N ALA A 140 -10.98 -2.68 16.10
CA ALA A 140 -12.32 -3.25 15.97
C ALA A 140 -13.37 -2.20 15.57
N VAL A 141 -13.20 -0.94 15.97
CA VAL A 141 -14.05 0.17 15.51
C VAL A 141 -13.83 0.42 14.03
N GLU A 142 -12.57 0.49 13.59
CA GLU A 142 -12.23 0.66 12.18
C GLU A 142 -12.70 -0.52 11.33
N SER A 143 -12.56 -1.76 11.80
CA SER A 143 -13.09 -2.94 11.11
C SER A 143 -14.60 -2.88 10.91
N ARG A 144 -15.36 -2.42 11.91
CA ARG A 144 -16.82 -2.23 11.76
C ARG A 144 -17.15 -1.19 10.70
N LYS A 145 -16.40 -0.07 10.65
CA LYS A 145 -16.59 0.96 9.63
C LYS A 145 -16.29 0.41 8.24
N GLU A 146 -15.22 -0.36 8.09
CA GLU A 146 -14.84 -0.96 6.82
C GLU A 146 -15.83 -2.02 6.34
N LEU A 147 -16.28 -2.90 7.24
CA LEU A 147 -17.32 -3.88 6.93
C LEU A 147 -18.65 -3.21 6.54
N ALA A 148 -19.05 -2.14 7.25
CA ALA A 148 -20.26 -1.39 6.92
C ALA A 148 -20.16 -0.66 5.58
N ARG A 149 -18.96 -0.19 5.23
CA ARG A 149 -18.66 0.43 3.93
C ARG A 149 -18.66 -0.60 2.78
N GLY A 150 -18.31 -1.84 3.09
CA GLY A 150 -18.10 -2.91 2.13
C GLY A 150 -16.67 -2.93 1.62
N VAL A 151 -16.04 -4.10 1.66
CA VAL A 151 -14.71 -4.32 1.09
C VAL A 151 -14.87 -4.58 -0.41
N GLY A 152 -14.42 -3.64 -1.24
CA GLY A 152 -14.50 -3.76 -2.69
C GLY A 152 -13.51 -4.78 -3.26
N ILE A 153 -13.82 -5.35 -4.43
CA ILE A 153 -12.83 -6.12 -5.21
C ILE A 153 -11.96 -5.13 -5.96
N ARG A 154 -10.67 -5.05 -5.64
CA ARG A 154 -9.77 -4.19 -6.40
C ARG A 154 -9.44 -4.86 -7.75
N PRO A 155 -9.67 -4.21 -8.90
CA PRO A 155 -9.17 -4.69 -10.17
C PRO A 155 -7.65 -4.51 -10.18
N TRP A 156 -6.94 -5.54 -10.65
CA TRP A 156 -5.51 -5.40 -10.85
C TRP A 156 -5.24 -4.38 -11.97
N PRO A 157 -4.25 -3.47 -11.82
CA PRO A 157 -3.73 -2.72 -12.96
C PRO A 157 -3.24 -3.72 -14.01
N GLN A 158 -3.92 -3.78 -15.16
CA GLN A 158 -3.66 -4.79 -16.19
C GLN A 158 -2.25 -4.71 -16.81
N GLY A 159 -1.41 -3.74 -16.41
CA GLY A 159 -0.04 -3.56 -16.89
C GLY A 159 1.05 -4.33 -16.13
N ALA A 160 0.81 -4.83 -14.92
CA ALA A 160 1.91 -5.35 -14.08
C ALA A 160 2.28 -6.84 -14.31
N GLY A 161 1.94 -7.43 -15.46
CA GLY A 161 2.31 -8.83 -15.72
C GLY A 161 1.70 -9.49 -16.93
N VAL A 162 2.00 -8.98 -18.14
CA VAL A 162 2.01 -9.77 -19.39
C VAL A 162 2.81 -9.00 -20.44
N ASP A 163 3.65 -9.71 -21.20
CA ASP A 163 4.47 -9.21 -22.30
C ASP A 163 3.76 -8.17 -23.18
N ALA A 164 4.10 -6.89 -22.99
CA ALA A 164 3.64 -5.78 -23.80
C ALA A 164 4.43 -5.73 -25.13
N THR A 165 4.18 -6.71 -25.99
CA THR A 165 4.72 -6.68 -27.36
C THR A 165 3.78 -5.86 -28.26
N ARG A 166 4.33 -4.78 -28.82
CA ARG A 166 3.80 -3.86 -29.86
C ARG A 166 2.74 -2.81 -29.45
N ALA A 167 3.24 -1.57 -29.32
CA ALA A 167 2.45 -0.35 -29.38
C ALA A 167 1.80 -0.17 -30.77
N SER A 168 0.46 -0.17 -30.81
CA SER A 168 -0.31 0.38 -31.92
C SER A 168 -0.76 1.80 -31.58
N THR A 169 -0.66 2.70 -32.55
CA THR A 169 -1.27 4.04 -32.51
C THR A 169 -2.79 3.87 -32.61
N VAL A 170 -3.45 3.50 -31.52
CA VAL A 170 -4.91 3.35 -31.46
C VAL A 170 -5.54 4.73 -31.40
N ALA A 171 -6.45 5.03 -32.34
CA ALA A 171 -7.31 6.20 -32.24
C ALA A 171 -8.21 6.04 -31.01
N ILE A 172 -8.11 6.97 -30.05
CA ILE A 172 -8.87 6.93 -28.80
C ILE A 172 -10.26 7.50 -29.08
N THR A 173 -11.26 6.64 -29.23
CA THR A 173 -12.63 7.03 -29.58
C THR A 173 -13.65 6.70 -28.50
N ASP A 174 -13.26 5.96 -27.46
CA ASP A 174 -14.14 5.47 -26.40
C ASP A 174 -13.38 5.17 -25.08
N SER A 175 -14.09 4.69 -24.06
CA SER A 175 -13.50 4.31 -22.77
C SER A 175 -12.51 3.13 -22.87
N PRO A 176 -12.82 2.02 -23.57
CA PRO A 176 -11.88 0.92 -23.78
C PRO A 176 -10.54 1.33 -24.41
N SER A 177 -10.57 2.14 -25.47
CA SER A 177 -9.35 2.63 -26.14
C SER A 177 -8.55 3.60 -25.26
N LEU A 178 -9.21 4.39 -24.41
CA LEU A 178 -8.55 5.25 -23.43
C LEU A 178 -7.81 4.41 -22.37
N LEU A 179 -8.44 3.35 -21.85
CA LEU A 179 -7.79 2.41 -20.92
C LEU A 179 -6.55 1.78 -21.54
N GLN A 180 -6.60 1.43 -22.83
CA GLN A 180 -5.43 0.92 -23.54
C GLN A 180 -4.32 1.96 -23.66
N ALA A 181 -4.67 3.22 -23.93
CA ALA A 181 -3.70 4.31 -24.04
C ALA A 181 -3.01 4.62 -22.69
N ILE A 182 -3.75 4.57 -21.58
CA ILE A 182 -3.21 4.69 -20.21
C ILE A 182 -2.13 3.63 -19.97
N LYS A 183 -2.41 2.36 -20.29
CA LYS A 183 -1.45 1.25 -20.14
C LYS A 183 -0.19 1.43 -20.98
N ASN A 184 -0.32 1.98 -22.19
CA ASN A 184 0.83 2.25 -23.05
C ASN A 184 1.78 3.30 -22.43
N VAL A 185 1.26 4.23 -21.65
CA VAL A 185 2.09 5.23 -20.93
C VAL A 185 2.81 4.59 -19.75
N GLU A 186 2.13 3.76 -18.96
CA GLU A 186 2.73 3.05 -17.81
C GLU A 186 3.93 2.18 -18.23
N THR A 187 3.74 1.38 -19.28
CA THR A 187 4.80 0.50 -19.82
C THR A 187 5.99 1.30 -20.37
N LYS A 188 5.74 2.43 -21.02
CA LYS A 188 6.80 3.31 -21.53
C LYS A 188 7.55 4.04 -20.42
N SER A 189 6.87 4.45 -19.34
CA SER A 189 7.54 5.07 -18.19
C SER A 189 8.43 4.09 -17.45
N ALA A 190 8.03 2.82 -17.32
CA ALA A 190 8.84 1.79 -16.67
C ALA A 190 10.13 1.46 -17.43
N ALA A 191 10.14 1.60 -18.76
CA ALA A 191 11.31 1.32 -19.60
C ALA A 191 12.31 2.49 -19.71
N SER A 192 11.92 3.71 -19.29
CA SER A 192 12.75 4.91 -19.36
C SER A 192 13.59 5.05 -18.09
N SER A 193 14.92 4.96 -18.21
CA SER A 193 15.85 5.23 -17.10
C SER A 193 16.06 6.73 -16.83
N SER A 194 15.52 7.62 -17.67
CA SER A 194 15.57 9.07 -17.47
C SER A 194 14.29 9.53 -16.75
N PRO A 195 14.38 10.24 -15.61
CA PRO A 195 13.25 10.85 -14.90
C PRO A 195 12.76 12.11 -15.63
N ASP A 196 12.44 11.95 -16.91
CA ASP A 196 12.14 13.06 -17.81
C ASP A 196 10.63 13.41 -17.78
N ASP A 197 10.31 14.67 -18.05
CA ASP A 197 8.95 15.26 -18.08
C ASP A 197 7.95 14.53 -19.01
N GLY A 198 8.43 13.58 -19.82
CA GLY A 198 7.64 12.86 -20.81
C GLY A 198 6.48 12.08 -20.21
N GLY A 199 6.63 11.49 -19.03
CA GLY A 199 5.55 10.74 -18.36
C GLY A 199 4.39 11.64 -17.94
N VAL A 200 4.70 12.79 -17.33
CA VAL A 200 3.70 13.78 -16.91
C VAL A 200 2.95 14.37 -18.10
N LYS A 201 3.67 14.74 -19.17
CA LYS A 201 3.04 15.26 -20.41
C LYS A 201 2.14 14.22 -21.07
N ALA A 202 2.56 12.94 -21.09
CA ALA A 202 1.73 11.86 -21.62
C ALA A 202 0.45 11.68 -20.79
N ALA A 203 0.54 11.71 -19.47
CA ALA A 203 -0.61 11.67 -18.58
C ALA A 203 -1.57 12.86 -18.79
N GLN A 204 -1.04 14.08 -18.93
CA GLN A 204 -1.83 15.29 -19.21
C GLN A 204 -2.56 15.22 -20.55
N ASN A 205 -1.92 14.65 -21.59
CA ASN A 205 -2.56 14.43 -22.88
C ASN A 205 -3.73 13.42 -22.77
N LEU A 206 -3.54 12.35 -21.99
CA LEU A 206 -4.62 11.39 -21.72
C LEU A 206 -5.74 12.02 -20.89
N GLU A 207 -5.43 12.86 -19.89
CA GLU A 207 -6.42 13.61 -19.13
C GLU A 207 -7.26 14.50 -20.04
N THR A 208 -6.62 15.22 -20.97
CA THR A 208 -7.30 16.08 -21.95
C THR A 208 -8.23 15.27 -22.85
N THR A 209 -7.77 14.10 -23.31
CA THR A 209 -8.57 13.17 -24.13
C THR A 209 -9.75 12.63 -23.35
N PHE A 210 -9.51 12.19 -22.11
CA PHE A 210 -10.55 11.72 -21.19
C PHE A 210 -11.62 12.79 -20.96
N ARG A 211 -11.23 14.04 -20.66
CA ARG A 211 -12.18 15.15 -20.44
C ARG A 211 -13.04 15.43 -21.66
N THR A 212 -12.49 15.25 -22.86
CA THR A 212 -13.22 15.42 -24.12
C THR A 212 -14.27 14.32 -24.29
N LEU A 213 -13.90 13.06 -24.05
CA LEU A 213 -14.79 11.91 -24.20
C LEU A 213 -15.83 11.79 -23.08
N SER A 214 -15.49 12.21 -21.86
CA SER A 214 -16.33 12.05 -20.66
C SER A 214 -17.46 13.08 -20.55
N ARG A 215 -17.51 14.11 -21.41
CA ARG A 215 -18.55 15.16 -21.33
C ARG A 215 -19.97 14.62 -21.48
N ASP A 216 -20.12 13.48 -22.17
CA ASP A 216 -21.44 13.02 -22.64
C ASP A 216 -21.96 11.76 -21.94
N GLY A 217 -21.23 11.20 -20.94
CA GLY A 217 -21.58 9.89 -20.37
C GLY A 217 -21.50 9.78 -18.85
N SER A 218 -22.59 9.37 -18.20
CA SER A 218 -22.59 8.91 -16.80
C SER A 218 -22.12 7.45 -16.65
N ASN A 219 -21.27 6.98 -17.57
CA ASN A 219 -20.92 5.57 -17.70
C ASN A 219 -19.83 5.19 -16.67
N ALA A 220 -20.02 4.06 -15.99
CA ALA A 220 -19.04 3.47 -15.07
C ALA A 220 -17.65 3.26 -15.71
N GLY A 221 -17.59 3.08 -17.04
CA GLY A 221 -16.32 3.02 -17.78
C GLY A 221 -15.47 4.29 -17.64
N TYR A 222 -16.08 5.48 -17.61
CA TYR A 222 -15.34 6.73 -17.42
C TYR A 222 -14.88 6.91 -15.97
N ALA A 223 -15.69 6.47 -14.99
CA ALA A 223 -15.27 6.44 -13.59
C ALA A 223 -14.01 5.59 -13.42
N ARG A 224 -13.98 4.42 -14.06
CA ARG A 224 -12.80 3.55 -14.10
C ARG A 224 -11.60 4.22 -14.76
N CYS A 225 -11.77 4.82 -15.94
CA CYS A 225 -10.67 5.50 -16.65
C CYS A 225 -10.08 6.63 -15.82
N ALA A 226 -10.93 7.41 -15.13
CA ALA A 226 -10.49 8.49 -14.27
C ALA A 226 -9.70 7.97 -13.06
N TRP A 227 -10.16 6.89 -12.44
CA TRP A 227 -9.45 6.25 -11.33
C TRP A 227 -8.11 5.64 -11.80
N GLU A 228 -8.07 4.95 -12.95
CA GLU A 228 -6.81 4.43 -13.51
C GLU A 228 -5.83 5.56 -13.90
N LEU A 229 -6.32 6.68 -14.44
CA LEU A 229 -5.49 7.88 -14.66
C LEU A 229 -4.95 8.45 -13.35
N ALA A 230 -5.75 8.47 -12.30
CA ALA A 230 -5.28 8.89 -10.98
C ALA A 230 -4.18 7.96 -10.44
N ALA A 231 -4.33 6.65 -10.62
CA ALA A 231 -3.31 5.67 -10.27
C ALA A 231 -2.02 5.93 -11.06
N LEU A 232 -2.09 6.15 -12.38
CA LEU A 232 -0.95 6.51 -13.21
C LEU A 232 -0.23 7.75 -12.68
N TYR A 233 -0.97 8.80 -12.34
CA TYR A 233 -0.41 10.02 -11.75
C TYR A 233 0.30 9.76 -10.40
N GLN A 234 -0.18 8.84 -9.57
CA GLN A 234 0.49 8.49 -8.30
C GLN A 234 1.85 7.80 -8.50
N PHE A 235 2.10 7.23 -9.68
CA PHE A 235 3.39 6.62 -10.02
C PHE A 235 4.41 7.61 -10.55
N LEU A 236 3.97 8.77 -11.05
CA LEU A 236 4.85 9.79 -11.60
C LEU A 236 5.45 10.66 -10.47
N PRO A 237 6.74 11.05 -10.56
CA PRO A 237 7.34 11.96 -9.59
C PRO A 237 6.82 13.39 -9.77
N GLY A 238 6.90 14.18 -8.70
CA GLY A 238 6.61 15.62 -8.73
C GLY A 238 5.23 16.02 -8.19
N GLU A 239 5.12 17.28 -7.81
CA GLU A 239 3.90 17.87 -7.24
C GLU A 239 2.76 17.94 -8.26
N ASP A 240 3.07 18.25 -9.53
CA ASP A 240 2.09 18.28 -10.62
C ASP A 240 1.38 16.94 -10.83
N ALA A 241 2.12 15.84 -10.67
CA ALA A 241 1.59 14.49 -10.79
C ALA A 241 0.65 14.18 -9.60
N ARG A 242 1.06 14.55 -8.39
CA ARG A 242 0.23 14.44 -7.19
C ARG A 242 -1.09 15.21 -7.35
N ASP A 243 -1.03 16.45 -7.82
CA ASP A 243 -2.21 17.27 -8.05
C ASP A 243 -3.09 16.68 -9.17
N GLY A 244 -2.49 16.12 -10.21
CA GLY A 244 -3.18 15.36 -11.25
C GLY A 244 -3.98 14.20 -10.66
N ALA A 245 -3.36 13.39 -9.81
CA ALA A 245 -4.04 12.29 -9.12
C ALA A 245 -5.20 12.79 -8.25
N ILE A 246 -4.98 13.83 -7.42
CA ILE A 246 -6.04 14.39 -6.57
C ILE A 246 -7.23 14.88 -7.42
N ARG A 247 -6.95 15.62 -8.51
CA ARG A 247 -8.00 16.12 -9.42
C ARG A 247 -8.81 14.97 -10.02
N MET A 248 -8.16 13.91 -10.47
CA MET A 248 -8.85 12.77 -11.07
C MET A 248 -9.69 11.98 -10.05
N LEU A 249 -9.19 11.76 -8.83
CA LEU A 249 -9.97 11.13 -7.76
C LEU A 249 -11.19 11.99 -7.35
N ALA A 250 -10.99 13.31 -7.22
CA ALA A 250 -12.07 14.25 -6.91
C ALA A 250 -13.14 14.26 -8.01
N LEU A 251 -12.73 14.16 -9.28
CA LEU A 251 -13.66 14.05 -10.40
C LEU A 251 -14.51 12.78 -10.32
N VAL A 252 -13.93 11.65 -9.91
CA VAL A 252 -14.69 10.40 -9.71
C VAL A 252 -15.77 10.58 -8.64
N LEU A 253 -15.43 11.25 -7.53
CA LEU A 253 -16.39 11.53 -6.46
C LEU A 253 -17.53 12.44 -6.88
N ASP A 254 -17.21 13.51 -7.62
CA ASP A 254 -18.18 14.52 -8.06
C ASP A 254 -19.15 13.95 -9.12
N ARG A 255 -18.60 13.32 -10.16
CA ARG A 255 -19.40 12.90 -11.32
C ARG A 255 -19.95 11.49 -11.22
N TYR A 256 -19.32 10.62 -10.45
CA TYR A 256 -19.68 9.20 -10.37
C TYR A 256 -19.86 8.68 -8.93
N PRO A 257 -20.58 9.41 -8.04
CA PRO A 257 -20.63 9.12 -6.60
C PRO A 257 -21.22 7.74 -6.26
N LYS A 258 -21.99 7.14 -7.19
CA LYS A 258 -22.64 5.84 -6.99
C LYS A 258 -21.81 4.64 -7.44
N THR A 259 -20.61 4.87 -7.97
CA THR A 259 -19.73 3.80 -8.46
C THR A 259 -18.80 3.29 -7.37
N GLU A 260 -18.34 2.04 -7.48
CA GLU A 260 -17.31 1.51 -6.56
C GLU A 260 -16.01 2.32 -6.60
N PHE A 261 -15.68 2.88 -7.77
CA PHE A 261 -14.53 3.76 -7.96
C PHE A 261 -14.62 5.03 -7.11
N ALA A 262 -15.82 5.56 -6.82
CA ALA A 262 -15.97 6.68 -5.90
C ALA A 262 -15.60 6.27 -4.47
N THR A 263 -16.01 5.09 -4.02
CA THR A 263 -15.61 4.57 -2.70
C THR A 263 -14.09 4.40 -2.61
N TRP A 264 -13.45 3.91 -3.67
CA TRP A 264 -11.98 3.78 -3.71
C TRP A 264 -11.29 5.14 -3.76
N SER A 265 -11.76 6.06 -4.59
CA SER A 265 -11.21 7.43 -4.66
C SER A 265 -11.28 8.15 -3.31
N MET A 266 -12.37 7.99 -2.56
CA MET A 266 -12.47 8.57 -1.22
C MET A 266 -11.44 7.96 -0.25
N ARG A 267 -11.18 6.65 -0.37
CA ARG A 267 -10.17 5.96 0.44
C ARG A 267 -8.78 6.50 0.15
N ASP A 268 -8.44 6.58 -1.14
CA ASP A 268 -7.11 6.99 -1.60
C ASP A 268 -6.84 8.46 -1.22
N LEU A 269 -7.85 9.35 -1.33
CA LEU A 269 -7.74 10.74 -0.85
C LEU A 269 -7.51 10.82 0.67
N ARG A 270 -8.20 10.00 1.47
CA ARG A 270 -8.03 10.00 2.94
C ARG A 270 -6.67 9.49 3.39
N ARG A 271 -6.12 8.51 2.67
CA ARG A 271 -4.77 7.98 2.94
C ARG A 271 -3.67 8.98 2.57
N GLY A 272 -4.00 9.98 1.76
CA GLY A 272 -3.06 10.98 1.27
C GLY A 272 -2.45 10.53 -0.06
N VAL A 273 -2.86 11.21 -1.13
CA VAL A 273 -2.28 10.99 -2.46
C VAL A 273 -0.84 11.49 -2.45
N GLY A 274 0.10 10.63 -2.82
CA GLY A 274 1.52 11.00 -2.95
C GLY A 274 2.26 11.29 -1.64
N VAL A 275 1.64 11.04 -0.47
CA VAL A 275 2.36 11.05 0.82
C VAL A 275 3.08 9.70 0.94
N ARG A 276 4.16 9.52 0.19
CA ARG A 276 5.11 8.43 0.41
C ARG A 276 5.97 8.87 1.61
N VAL A 277 5.82 8.19 2.74
CA VAL A 277 6.68 8.33 3.94
C VAL A 277 7.97 7.55 3.71
#